data_AF-A0A7J5VHX0-F1
#
_entry.id   AF-A0A7J5VHX0-F1
#
_cell.length_a   1.000
_cell.length_b   1.000
_cell.length_c   1.000
_cell.angle_alpha   90.00
_cell.angle_beta   90.00
_cell.angle_gamma   90.00
#
_symmetry.space_group_name_H-M   'P 1'
#
loop_
_entity.id
_entity.type
_entity.pdbx_description
1 polymer ?
#
loop_
_entity_poly.entity_id
_entity_poly.type
_entity_poly.pdbx_seq_one_letter_code
_entity_poly.pdbx_strand_id
1 'polypeptide(L)'
;MKNIFITLLTAVLLFSFLPSLQAQEYGKIRALRERAAYVTKQKNDFIVRVLTSYKIRHEINEQGAVVRINMDNKWMDITAIEIVPVLKESADKSQSVAAHELFFFTADGILDVVSALTIR
;
A
#
# COMPACT_ATOMS: atom_id res chain seq x y z
N MET A 1 -15.53 59.50 9.11
CA MET A 1 -14.25 58.83 8.79
C MET A 1 -13.85 57.74 9.78
N LYS A 2 -13.97 57.97 11.11
CA LYS A 2 -13.61 56.99 12.16
C LYS A 2 -14.33 55.63 12.05
N ASN A 3 -15.60 55.61 11.67
CA ASN A 3 -16.39 54.36 11.57
C ASN A 3 -16.03 53.49 10.36
N ILE A 4 -15.52 54.09 9.27
CA ILE A 4 -15.08 53.37 8.06
C ILE A 4 -13.74 52.68 8.33
N PHE A 5 -12.85 53.33 9.09
CA PHE A 5 -11.60 52.73 9.51
C PHE A 5 -11.80 51.52 10.42
N ILE A 6 -12.78 51.60 11.34
CA ILE A 6 -13.09 50.50 12.26
C ILE A 6 -13.67 49.30 11.48
N THR A 7 -14.60 49.52 10.54
CA THR A 7 -15.17 48.42 9.74
C THR A 7 -14.13 47.75 8.86
N LEU A 8 -13.22 48.53 8.25
CA LEU A 8 -12.12 48.00 7.45
C LEU A 8 -11.16 47.16 8.32
N LEU A 9 -10.84 47.62 9.53
CA LEU A 9 -9.95 46.91 10.46
C LEU A 9 -10.56 45.57 10.91
N THR A 10 -11.87 45.54 11.21
CA THR A 10 -12.57 44.30 11.55
C THR A 10 -12.64 43.31 10.39
N ALA A 11 -12.82 43.79 9.15
CA ALA A 11 -12.83 42.92 7.98
C ALA A 11 -11.45 42.29 7.74
N VAL A 12 -10.37 43.08 7.88
CA VAL A 12 -8.99 42.57 7.76
C VAL A 12 -8.66 41.55 8.85
N LEU A 13 -9.08 41.79 10.10
CA LEU A 13 -8.91 40.79 11.16
C LEU A 13 -9.66 39.50 10.84
N LEU A 14 -10.93 39.55 10.38
CA LEU A 14 -11.73 38.37 10.04
C LEU A 14 -11.10 37.52 8.93
N PHE A 15 -10.49 38.12 7.92
CA PHE A 15 -9.78 37.39 6.86
C PHE A 15 -8.44 36.77 7.31
N SER A 16 -7.83 37.31 8.37
CA SER A 16 -6.54 36.82 8.90
C SER A 16 -6.67 35.50 9.66
N PHE A 17 -7.87 35.14 10.15
CA PHE A 17 -8.12 33.91 10.92
C PHE A 17 -8.61 32.71 10.10
N LEU A 18 -8.85 32.87 8.79
CA LEU A 18 -9.37 31.81 7.91
C LEU A 18 -8.35 30.81 7.31
N PRO A 19 -7.01 31.03 7.27
CA PRO A 19 -6.15 30.21 6.40
C PRO A 19 -5.63 28.89 6.99
N SER A 20 -5.96 28.53 8.23
CA SER A 20 -5.37 27.35 8.89
C SER A 20 -6.11 26.03 8.65
N LEU A 21 -7.40 26.06 8.25
CA LEU A 21 -8.20 24.83 8.09
C LEU A 21 -7.80 24.03 6.83
N GLN A 22 -7.59 24.73 5.70
CA GLN A 22 -7.29 24.09 4.41
C GLN A 22 -5.88 23.47 4.34
N ALA A 23 -4.90 24.08 5.01
CA ALA A 23 -3.53 23.56 5.06
C ALA A 23 -3.44 22.22 5.81
N GLN A 24 -4.26 22.05 6.86
CA GLN A 24 -4.30 20.80 7.63
C GLN A 24 -4.89 19.64 6.82
N GLU A 25 -5.92 19.88 6.01
CA GLU A 25 -6.51 18.85 5.15
C GLU A 25 -5.56 18.45 4.02
N TYR A 26 -4.89 19.42 3.40
CA TYR A 26 -3.90 19.14 2.35
C TYR A 26 -2.73 18.28 2.88
N GLY A 27 -2.22 18.60 4.07
CA GLY A 27 -1.17 17.81 4.73
C GLY A 27 -1.60 16.36 5.00
N LYS A 28 -2.85 16.14 5.44
CA LYS A 28 -3.41 14.80 5.66
C LYS A 28 -3.53 14.01 4.36
N ILE A 29 -4.03 14.62 3.29
CA ILE A 29 -4.18 13.95 1.98
C ILE A 29 -2.81 13.55 1.42
N ARG A 30 -1.81 14.44 1.53
CA ARG A 30 -0.44 14.12 1.08
C ARG A 30 0.14 12.96 1.87
N ALA A 31 0.05 12.99 3.20
CA ALA A 31 0.55 11.90 4.05
C ALA A 31 -0.16 10.56 3.76
N LEU A 32 -1.47 10.58 3.50
CA LEU A 32 -2.20 9.39 3.09
C LEU A 32 -1.68 8.82 1.76
N ARG A 33 -1.46 9.68 0.77
CA ARG A 33 -0.93 9.28 -0.54
C ARG A 33 0.48 8.70 -0.44
N GLU A 34 1.36 9.35 0.33
CA GLU A 34 2.71 8.85 0.59
C GLU A 34 2.69 7.48 1.27
N ARG A 35 1.82 7.31 2.27
CA ARG A 35 1.63 6.01 2.93
C ARG A 35 1.09 4.94 1.98
N ALA A 36 0.11 5.28 1.14
CA ALA A 36 -0.44 4.35 0.16
C ALA A 36 0.62 3.89 -0.85
N ALA A 37 1.45 4.83 -1.33
CA ALA A 37 2.57 4.52 -2.22
C ALA A 37 3.62 3.64 -1.53
N TYR A 38 3.97 3.94 -0.28
CA TYR A 38 4.90 3.15 0.52
C TYR A 38 4.40 1.72 0.75
N VAL A 39 3.14 1.55 1.17
CA VAL A 39 2.54 0.23 1.40
C VAL A 39 2.44 -0.56 0.08
N THR A 40 2.10 0.10 -1.03
CA THR A 40 2.07 -0.55 -2.35
C THR A 40 3.46 -1.06 -2.73
N LYS A 41 4.50 -0.25 -2.53
CA LYS A 41 5.89 -0.65 -2.77
C LYS A 41 6.28 -1.84 -1.88
N GLN A 42 6.01 -1.79 -0.58
CA GLN A 42 6.30 -2.90 0.34
C GLN A 42 5.62 -4.21 -0.09
N LYS A 43 4.35 -4.13 -0.50
CA LYS A 43 3.60 -5.29 -1.00
C LYS A 43 4.27 -5.87 -2.24
N ASN A 44 4.59 -5.04 -3.22
CA ASN A 44 5.23 -5.45 -4.46
C ASN A 44 6.61 -6.06 -4.21
N ASP A 45 7.45 -5.40 -3.41
CA ASP A 45 8.79 -5.87 -3.03
C ASP A 45 8.72 -7.21 -2.28
N PHE A 46 7.71 -7.41 -1.44
CA PHE A 46 7.49 -8.70 -0.78
C PHE A 46 7.16 -9.81 -1.78
N ILE A 47 6.21 -9.60 -2.68
CA ILE A 47 5.83 -10.59 -3.69
C ILE A 47 7.04 -10.99 -4.56
N VAL A 48 7.79 -10.00 -5.05
CA VAL A 48 9.00 -10.24 -5.86
C VAL A 48 10.01 -11.08 -5.08
N ARG A 49 10.29 -10.73 -3.81
CA ARG A 49 11.19 -11.52 -2.96
C ARG A 49 10.73 -12.97 -2.78
N VAL A 50 9.42 -13.19 -2.59
CA VAL A 50 8.86 -14.56 -2.53
C VAL A 50 9.14 -15.27 -3.84
N LEU A 51 8.68 -14.76 -4.98
CA LEU A 51 8.86 -15.43 -6.27
C LEU A 51 10.33 -15.70 -6.60
N THR A 52 11.23 -14.75 -6.34
CA THR A 52 12.68 -14.92 -6.49
C THR A 52 13.23 -16.02 -5.59
N SER A 53 12.83 -16.06 -4.31
CA SER A 53 13.28 -17.09 -3.35
C SER A 53 12.91 -18.51 -3.80
N TYR A 54 11.71 -18.67 -4.37
CA TYR A 54 11.23 -19.95 -4.91
C TYR A 54 11.65 -20.19 -6.36
N LYS A 55 12.48 -19.31 -6.94
CA LYS A 55 12.96 -19.39 -8.34
C LYS A 55 11.83 -19.44 -9.38
N ILE A 56 10.70 -18.83 -9.06
CA ILE A 56 9.55 -18.71 -9.97
C ILE A 56 9.84 -17.56 -10.93
N ARG A 57 9.86 -17.84 -12.23
CA ARG A 57 10.07 -16.81 -13.26
C ARG A 57 8.84 -15.91 -13.34
N HIS A 58 9.08 -14.61 -13.33
CA HIS A 58 8.04 -13.60 -13.28
C HIS A 58 8.48 -12.32 -13.99
N GLU A 59 7.52 -11.48 -14.36
CA GLU A 59 7.75 -10.18 -14.98
C GLU A 59 7.14 -9.08 -14.13
N ILE A 60 7.86 -7.96 -14.02
CA ILE A 60 7.44 -6.78 -13.27
C ILE A 60 7.20 -5.60 -14.22
N ASN A 61 6.24 -4.74 -13.87
CA ASN A 61 6.04 -3.46 -14.56
C ASN A 61 6.89 -2.35 -13.94
N GLU A 62 6.76 -1.13 -14.48
CA GLU A 62 7.48 0.07 -14.03
C GLU A 62 7.20 0.44 -12.55
N GLN A 63 6.04 0.02 -12.03
CA GLN A 63 5.63 0.22 -10.64
C GLN A 63 6.12 -0.91 -9.70
N GLY A 64 6.89 -1.87 -10.22
CA GLY A 64 7.40 -3.03 -9.49
C GLY A 64 6.34 -4.10 -9.19
N ALA A 65 5.13 -3.98 -9.73
CA ALA A 65 4.09 -4.98 -9.57
C ALA A 65 4.35 -6.15 -10.51
N VAL A 66 4.14 -7.38 -10.01
CA VAL A 66 4.23 -8.58 -10.83
C VAL A 66 3.00 -8.67 -11.73
N VAL A 67 3.23 -8.72 -13.05
CA VAL A 67 2.15 -8.73 -14.06
C VAL A 67 1.99 -10.07 -14.75
N ARG A 68 3.07 -10.86 -14.83
CA ARG A 68 3.07 -12.18 -15.43
C ARG A 68 3.88 -13.16 -14.60
N ILE A 69 3.42 -14.40 -14.54
CA ILE A 69 4.16 -15.53 -13.97
C ILE A 69 4.32 -16.63 -15.02
N ASN A 70 5.43 -17.34 -14.96
CA ASN A 70 5.62 -18.53 -15.77
C ASN A 70 5.23 -19.78 -14.96
N MET A 71 4.22 -20.49 -15.42
CA MET A 71 3.79 -21.78 -14.88
C MET A 71 3.95 -22.82 -15.98
N ASP A 72 4.74 -23.87 -15.72
CA ASP A 72 4.95 -24.98 -16.66
C ASP A 72 5.37 -24.53 -18.07
N ASN A 73 6.31 -23.58 -18.14
CA ASN A 73 6.79 -22.94 -19.38
C ASN A 73 5.76 -22.10 -20.13
N LYS A 74 4.55 -21.91 -19.60
CA LYS A 74 3.55 -20.99 -20.13
C LYS A 74 3.57 -19.67 -19.34
N TRP A 75 3.65 -18.56 -20.06
CA TRP A 75 3.47 -17.24 -19.45
C TRP A 75 1.99 -16.94 -19.29
N MET A 76 1.60 -16.55 -18.07
CA MET A 76 0.22 -16.25 -17.72
C MET A 76 0.13 -14.86 -17.12
N ASP A 77 -0.86 -14.11 -17.58
CA ASP A 77 -1.20 -12.79 -17.03
C ASP A 77 -1.86 -12.95 -15.66
N ILE A 78 -1.38 -12.16 -14.70
CA ILE A 78 -1.91 -12.13 -13.35
C ILE A 78 -3.05 -11.12 -13.31
N THR A 79 -4.22 -11.58 -12.87
CA THR A 79 -5.41 -10.73 -12.71
C THR A 79 -5.52 -10.19 -11.29
N ALA A 80 -5.12 -10.98 -10.30
CA ALA A 80 -5.11 -10.60 -8.89
C ALA A 80 -4.02 -11.35 -8.11
N ILE A 81 -3.57 -10.74 -7.01
CA ILE A 81 -2.67 -11.36 -6.04
C ILE A 81 -3.24 -11.13 -4.66
N GLU A 82 -3.49 -12.22 -3.93
CA GLU A 82 -3.92 -12.19 -2.54
C GLU A 82 -2.80 -12.70 -1.63
N ILE A 83 -2.65 -12.05 -0.47
CA ILE A 83 -1.64 -12.40 0.54
C ILE A 83 -2.39 -12.64 1.85
N VAL A 84 -2.40 -13.88 2.32
CA VAL A 84 -3.11 -14.30 3.53
C VAL A 84 -2.08 -14.62 4.62
N PRO A 85 -2.06 -13.89 5.75
CA PRO A 85 -1.16 -14.20 6.84
C PRO A 85 -1.60 -15.48 7.56
N VAL A 86 -0.67 -16.40 7.76
CA VAL A 86 -0.86 -17.60 8.58
C VAL A 86 -0.41 -17.27 9.99
N LEU A 87 -1.36 -17.28 10.92
CA LEU A 87 -1.12 -16.94 12.32
C LEU A 87 -0.70 -18.17 13.12
N LYS A 88 0.26 -17.98 14.02
CA LYS A 88 0.63 -18.96 15.04
C LYS A 88 0.39 -18.35 16.42
N GLU A 89 -0.34 -19.09 17.23
CA GLU A 89 -0.59 -18.75 18.63
C GLU A 89 0.58 -19.26 19.49
N SER A 90 1.11 -18.37 20.32
CA SER A 90 2.15 -18.65 21.30
C SER A 90 1.52 -19.15 22.61
N ALA A 91 2.34 -19.74 23.48
CA ALA A 91 1.89 -20.26 24.79
C ALA A 91 1.25 -19.18 25.70
N ASP A 92 1.57 -17.91 25.46
CA ASP A 92 1.02 -16.73 26.15
C ASP A 92 -0.23 -16.13 25.47
N LYS A 93 -0.81 -16.84 24.48
CA LYS A 93 -1.92 -16.38 23.62
C LYS A 93 -1.61 -15.18 22.74
N SER A 94 -0.35 -14.78 22.60
CA SER A 94 0.04 -13.80 21.58
C SER A 94 -0.06 -14.43 20.19
N GLN A 95 -0.60 -13.69 19.22
CA GLN A 95 -0.63 -14.12 17.82
C GLN A 95 0.52 -13.49 17.06
N SER A 96 1.26 -14.31 16.33
CA SER A 96 2.35 -13.87 15.45
C SER A 96 2.13 -14.40 14.03
N VAL A 97 2.56 -13.66 13.02
CA VAL A 97 2.53 -14.14 11.64
C VAL A 97 3.67 -15.12 11.45
N ALA A 98 3.33 -16.39 11.22
CA ALA A 98 4.30 -17.46 11.00
C ALA A 98 4.67 -17.64 9.52
N ALA A 99 3.73 -17.37 8.62
CA ALA A 99 3.92 -17.44 7.19
C ALA A 99 2.91 -16.54 6.46
N HIS A 100 3.05 -16.44 5.15
CA HIS A 100 2.08 -15.84 4.25
C HIS A 100 1.78 -16.83 3.12
N GLU A 101 0.51 -17.08 2.86
CA GLU A 101 0.05 -17.75 1.64
C GLU A 101 -0.20 -16.70 0.57
N LEU A 102 0.35 -16.90 -0.62
CA LEU A 102 0.20 -16.02 -1.76
C LEU A 102 -0.56 -16.76 -2.86
N PHE A 103 -1.70 -16.21 -3.24
CA PHE A 103 -2.51 -16.71 -4.35
C PHE A 103 -2.36 -15.79 -5.55
N PHE A 104 -1.86 -16.31 -6.67
CA PHE A 104 -1.74 -15.60 -7.93
C PHE A 104 -2.81 -16.11 -8.89
N PHE A 105 -3.82 -15.29 -9.12
CA PHE A 105 -4.93 -15.61 -10.01
C PHE A 105 -4.57 -15.28 -11.45
N THR A 106 -4.83 -16.21 -12.37
CA THR A 106 -4.67 -16.04 -13.81
C THR A 106 -5.95 -16.46 -14.52
N ALA A 107 -6.02 -16.28 -15.83
CA ALA A 107 -7.17 -16.74 -16.63
C ALA A 107 -7.31 -18.28 -16.66
N ASP A 108 -6.20 -19.01 -16.48
CA ASP A 108 -6.15 -20.48 -16.65
C ASP A 108 -5.98 -21.23 -15.32
N GLY A 109 -5.82 -20.54 -14.19
CA GLY A 109 -5.66 -21.18 -12.88
C GLY A 109 -5.15 -20.27 -11.78
N ILE A 110 -4.76 -20.90 -10.67
CA ILE A 110 -4.22 -20.23 -9.49
C ILE A 110 -2.88 -20.87 -9.15
N LEU A 111 -1.86 -20.05 -8.95
CA LEU A 111 -0.63 -20.48 -8.29
C LEU A 111 -0.72 -20.16 -6.80
N ASP A 112 -0.50 -21.16 -5.96
CA ASP A 112 -0.45 -21.04 -4.50
C ASP A 112 1.00 -21.20 -4.02
N VAL A 113 1.48 -20.23 -3.23
CA VAL A 113 2.82 -20.23 -2.65
C VAL A 113 2.75 -19.91 -1.15
N VAL A 114 3.15 -20.87 -0.33
CA VAL A 114 3.33 -20.66 1.12
C VAL A 114 4.75 -20.17 1.40
N SER A 115 4.87 -18.96 1.93
CA SER A 115 6.12 -18.28 2.24
C SER A 115 6.32 -18.07 3.74
N ALA A 116 7.41 -18.60 4.30
CA ALA A 116 7.83 -18.29 5.67
C ALA A 116 8.48 -16.89 5.81
N LEU A 117 8.55 -16.11 4.72
CA LEU A 117 9.10 -14.76 4.77
C LEU A 117 8.13 -13.80 5.46
N THR A 118 8.69 -12.94 6.31
CA THR A 118 7.94 -11.86 6.97
C THR A 118 7.89 -10.62 6.06
N ILE A 119 6.71 -10.01 5.93
CA ILE A 119 6.60 -8.65 5.39
C ILE A 119 7.29 -7.69 6.39
N ARG A 120 8.21 -6.86 5.89
CA ARG A 120 8.95 -5.85 6.67
C ARG A 120 8.68 -4.47 6.11
#